data_AF-A0A2R7MAA5-F1
#
_entry.id   AF-A0A2R7MAA5-F1
#
_cell.length_a   1.000
_cell.length_b   1.000
_cell.length_c   1.000
_cell.angle_alpha   90.00
_cell.angle_beta   90.00
_cell.angle_gamma   90.00
#
_symmetry.space_group_name_H-M   'P 1'
#
loop_
_entity.id
_entity.type
_entity.pdbx_description
1 polymer ?
#
loop_
_entity_poly.entity_id
_entity_poly.type
_entity_poly.pdbx_seq_one_letter_code
_entity_poly.pdbx_strand_id
1 'polypeptide(L)'
;MKNRLLPLFVALGSYSAYSQVGVGTDKPDSSAQLEVFVKERNKGILIPNIPLQSPTDIETILKPKVSLLVFNTTNNALITPGYYYWYDNRWNRLGVSSESGTGKDGKDGKVGLADGDGAPKSRGEAGYLGPDINIYTDNLAGNVYVQNRDGKWTPINGKQGDKGENGADGKSALEIWQSLPGNAGKDGIDFIASLVGATGKNGADGANGKSALEIWQTLPGNAGKDGADYLASLIGATGADGIAGAVGATGAVHFGHI
;
A
#
# COMPACT_ATOMS: atom_id res chain seq x y z
N MET A 1 24.44 86.79 -21.75
CA MET A 1 25.08 85.47 -21.68
C MET A 1 24.31 84.53 -22.61
N LYS A 2 24.94 83.93 -23.63
CA LYS A 2 24.26 83.10 -24.65
C LYS A 2 23.85 81.75 -24.05
N ASN A 3 22.58 81.37 -24.21
CA ASN A 3 21.95 80.12 -23.73
C ASN A 3 22.56 78.85 -24.37
N ARG A 4 23.84 78.56 -24.08
CA ARG A 4 24.57 77.39 -24.61
C ARG A 4 24.42 76.14 -23.74
N LEU A 5 23.70 76.23 -22.62
CA LEU A 5 23.47 75.10 -21.70
C LEU A 5 22.27 74.23 -22.10
N LEU A 6 21.36 74.75 -22.92
CA LEU A 6 20.17 74.01 -23.37
C LEU A 6 20.48 72.73 -24.17
N PRO A 7 21.40 72.72 -25.16
CA PRO A 7 21.76 71.48 -25.85
C PRO A 7 22.50 70.48 -24.95
N LEU A 8 23.20 70.95 -23.91
CA LEU A 8 23.88 70.08 -22.94
C LEU A 8 22.87 69.32 -22.06
N PHE A 9 21.77 69.97 -21.66
CA PHE A 9 20.69 69.34 -20.91
C PHE A 9 19.91 68.30 -21.73
N VAL A 10 19.71 68.55 -23.04
CA VAL A 10 19.05 67.58 -23.94
C VAL A 10 19.96 66.37 -24.19
N ALA A 11 21.28 66.57 -24.28
CA ALA A 11 22.26 65.49 -24.47
C ALA A 11 22.54 64.67 -23.18
N LEU A 12 22.31 65.23 -22.00
CA LEU A 12 22.42 64.53 -20.70
C LEU A 12 21.12 63.81 -20.28
N GLY A 13 19.98 64.12 -20.92
CA GLY A 13 18.67 63.51 -20.64
C GLY A 13 18.38 62.23 -21.43
N SER A 14 19.27 61.83 -22.35
CA SER A 14 19.12 60.64 -23.20
C SER A 14 19.70 59.36 -22.58
N TYR A 15 19.97 59.34 -21.28
CA TYR A 15 20.36 58.12 -20.56
C TYR A 15 19.18 57.15 -20.51
N SER A 16 19.17 56.21 -21.45
CA SER A 16 18.55 54.87 -21.40
C SER A 16 17.20 54.79 -20.67
N ALA A 17 16.12 55.14 -21.37
CA ALA A 17 14.79 54.72 -20.94
C ALA A 17 14.65 53.21 -21.20
N TYR A 18 14.95 52.38 -20.20
CA TYR A 18 14.51 50.99 -20.20
C TYR A 18 13.00 50.98 -19.98
N SER A 19 12.23 50.81 -21.05
CA SER A 19 10.77 50.73 -20.96
C SER A 19 10.35 49.27 -20.89
N GLN A 20 9.55 48.92 -19.89
CA GLN A 20 8.85 47.65 -19.86
C GLN A 20 7.78 47.60 -20.97
N VAL A 21 7.54 46.41 -21.52
CA VAL A 21 6.57 46.23 -22.61
C VAL A 21 5.21 45.90 -22.01
N GLY A 22 4.28 46.84 -22.07
CA GLY A 22 2.86 46.58 -21.77
C GLY A 22 2.10 46.29 -23.06
N VAL A 23 1.39 45.17 -23.13
CA VAL A 23 0.44 44.86 -24.21
C VAL A 23 -0.97 44.91 -23.63
N GLY A 24 -1.74 45.93 -24.01
CA GLY A 24 -3.09 46.15 -23.50
C GLY A 24 -3.17 46.85 -22.13
N THR A 25 -2.05 47.35 -21.61
CA THR A 25 -1.96 48.24 -20.44
C THR A 25 -0.96 49.37 -20.72
N ASP A 26 -1.29 50.59 -20.30
CA ASP A 26 -0.40 51.77 -20.33
C ASP A 26 0.42 51.92 -19.03
N LYS A 27 0.12 51.09 -18.03
CA LYS A 27 0.78 51.04 -16.72
C LYS A 27 1.17 49.60 -16.38
N PRO A 28 2.09 49.00 -17.14
CA PRO A 28 2.62 47.68 -16.80
C PRO A 28 3.29 47.71 -15.42
N ASP A 29 3.10 46.64 -14.64
CA ASP A 29 3.65 46.49 -13.30
C ASP A 29 5.18 46.64 -13.32
N SER A 30 5.73 47.37 -12.35
CA SER A 30 7.17 47.64 -12.25
C SER A 30 8.04 46.38 -12.10
N SER A 31 7.45 45.26 -11.66
CA SER A 31 8.13 43.97 -11.54
C SER A 31 8.15 43.15 -12.84
N ALA A 32 7.40 43.56 -13.87
CA ALA A 32 7.26 42.82 -15.12
C ALA A 32 8.06 43.46 -16.27
N GLN A 33 8.90 42.68 -16.94
CA GLN A 33 9.56 43.12 -18.18
C GLN A 33 8.60 43.11 -19.39
N LEU A 34 7.60 42.22 -19.36
CA LEU A 34 6.50 42.11 -20.31
C LEU A 34 5.21 41.80 -19.54
N GLU A 35 4.18 42.62 -19.70
CA GLU A 35 2.83 42.36 -19.19
C GLU A 35 1.83 42.30 -20.34
N VAL A 36 1.04 41.22 -20.41
CA VAL A 36 -0.07 41.09 -21.36
C VAL A 36 -1.37 41.17 -20.59
N PHE A 37 -2.04 42.32 -20.67
CA PHE A 37 -3.28 42.61 -19.96
C PHE A 37 -4.46 42.72 -20.93
N VAL A 38 -5.55 42.03 -20.61
CA VAL A 38 -6.79 42.06 -21.42
C VAL A 38 -7.95 42.43 -20.51
N LYS A 39 -8.49 43.64 -20.66
CA LYS A 39 -9.60 44.15 -19.83
C LYS A 39 -10.84 43.23 -19.87
N GLU A 40 -11.16 42.70 -21.05
CA GLU A 40 -12.32 41.83 -21.30
C GLU A 40 -12.05 40.33 -21.04
N ARG A 41 -10.82 39.96 -20.62
CA ARG A 41 -10.42 38.58 -20.27
C ARG A 41 -10.73 37.51 -21.34
N ASN A 42 -10.75 37.88 -22.62
CA ASN A 42 -11.16 37.05 -23.76
C ASN A 42 -10.05 36.79 -24.79
N LYS A 43 -8.80 37.16 -24.51
CA LYS A 43 -7.65 36.97 -25.41
C LYS A 43 -6.50 36.29 -24.66
N GLY A 44 -5.73 35.50 -25.40
CA GLY A 44 -4.52 34.83 -24.89
C GLY A 44 -3.28 35.21 -25.68
N ILE A 45 -2.17 34.54 -25.39
CA ILE A 45 -0.90 34.68 -26.11
C ILE A 45 -0.76 33.48 -27.05
N LEU A 46 -0.60 33.74 -28.35
CA LEU A 46 -0.25 32.69 -29.31
C LEU A 46 1.28 32.55 -29.34
N ILE A 47 1.77 31.41 -28.87
CA ILE A 47 3.19 31.04 -28.89
C ILE A 47 3.54 30.46 -30.26
N PRO A 48 4.81 30.59 -30.75
CA PRO A 48 5.21 30.01 -32.03
C PRO A 48 4.88 28.52 -32.15
N ASN A 49 4.21 28.15 -33.24
CA ASN A 49 3.88 26.77 -33.59
C ASN A 49 5.04 26.19 -34.42
N ILE A 50 5.74 25.21 -33.85
CA ILE A 50 6.99 24.67 -34.41
C ILE A 50 6.85 23.16 -34.62
N PRO A 51 7.14 22.62 -35.82
CA PRO A 51 7.11 21.18 -36.07
C PRO A 51 8.41 20.52 -35.59
N LEU A 52 8.56 20.37 -34.27
CA LEU A 52 9.73 19.71 -33.69
C LEU A 52 9.79 18.24 -34.12
N GLN A 53 10.97 17.74 -34.42
CA GLN A 53 11.16 16.36 -34.91
C GLN A 53 11.31 15.36 -33.77
N SER A 54 11.94 15.77 -32.66
CA SER A 54 12.22 14.94 -31.49
C SER A 54 12.43 15.78 -30.23
N PRO A 55 12.50 15.17 -29.03
CA PRO A 55 12.83 15.88 -27.80
C PRO A 55 14.23 16.53 -27.79
N THR A 56 15.14 16.15 -28.67
CA THR A 56 16.51 16.72 -28.76
C THR A 56 16.73 17.49 -30.05
N ASP A 57 15.65 17.87 -30.73
CA ASP A 57 15.69 18.61 -31.99
C ASP A 57 16.34 19.99 -31.80
N ILE A 58 17.55 20.13 -32.34
CA ILE A 58 18.31 21.38 -32.41
C ILE A 58 18.50 21.85 -33.86
N GLU A 59 17.82 21.21 -34.82
CA GLU A 59 17.92 21.55 -36.24
C GLU A 59 16.79 22.50 -36.64
N THR A 60 15.56 22.23 -36.18
CA THR A 60 14.40 23.10 -36.44
C THR A 60 14.58 24.48 -35.80
N ILE A 61 15.19 24.52 -34.61
CA ILE A 61 15.61 25.74 -33.94
C ILE A 61 17.08 25.58 -33.58
N LEU A 62 17.96 26.28 -34.29
CA LEU A 62 19.40 26.21 -34.04
C LEU A 62 19.76 26.86 -32.69
N LYS A 63 20.55 26.15 -31.87
CA LYS A 63 21.06 26.63 -30.56
C LYS A 63 19.94 27.19 -29.66
N PRO A 64 18.91 26.39 -29.35
CA PRO A 64 17.79 26.85 -28.55
C PRO A 64 18.28 27.31 -27.17
N LYS A 65 17.75 28.45 -26.71
CA LYS A 65 18.11 29.02 -25.40
C LYS A 65 17.28 28.37 -24.31
N VAL A 66 17.89 28.13 -23.14
CA VAL A 66 17.18 27.67 -21.93
C VAL A 66 15.97 28.59 -21.68
N SER A 67 14.83 27.99 -21.34
CA SER A 67 13.53 28.63 -21.11
C SER A 67 12.77 29.08 -22.37
N LEU A 68 13.24 28.74 -23.58
CA LEU A 68 12.49 29.04 -24.81
C LEU A 68 11.21 28.21 -24.86
N LEU A 69 10.04 28.86 -24.98
CA LEU A 69 8.71 28.24 -25.02
C LEU A 69 8.17 28.19 -26.45
N VAL A 70 7.68 27.02 -26.88
CA VAL A 70 7.07 26.78 -28.20
C VAL A 70 5.83 25.89 -28.07
N PHE A 71 4.97 25.89 -29.09
CA PHE A 71 3.94 24.87 -29.24
C PHE A 71 4.36 23.89 -30.34
N ASN A 72 4.59 22.64 -30.00
CA ASN A 72 4.89 21.59 -30.97
C ASN A 72 3.63 21.17 -31.74
N THR A 73 3.73 21.06 -33.06
CA THR A 73 2.65 20.58 -33.93
C THR A 73 2.84 19.15 -34.43
N THR A 74 4.04 18.59 -34.30
CA THR A 74 4.36 17.23 -34.78
C THR A 74 3.72 16.17 -33.87
N ASN A 75 3.15 15.13 -34.49
CA ASN A 75 2.71 13.92 -33.81
C ASN A 75 3.44 12.70 -34.40
N ASN A 76 4.36 12.12 -33.63
CA ASN A 76 5.10 10.93 -34.02
C ASN A 76 5.43 10.07 -32.78
N ALA A 77 6.23 9.01 -32.96
CA ALA A 77 6.57 8.07 -31.88
C ALA A 77 7.43 8.68 -30.75
N LEU A 78 8.09 9.83 -30.99
CA LEU A 78 9.04 10.47 -30.07
C LEU A 78 8.48 11.73 -29.41
N ILE A 79 7.54 12.41 -30.07
CA ILE A 79 7.01 13.70 -29.62
C ILE A 79 5.55 13.86 -30.03
N THR A 80 4.75 14.43 -29.13
CA THR A 80 3.32 14.68 -29.35
C THR A 80 3.02 16.18 -29.35
N PRO A 81 1.91 16.64 -29.94
CA PRO A 81 1.54 18.05 -29.93
C PRO A 81 1.33 18.60 -28.52
N GLY A 82 1.69 19.87 -28.30
CA GLY A 82 1.53 20.55 -27.01
C GLY A 82 2.57 21.63 -26.74
N TYR A 83 2.55 22.23 -25.55
CA TYR A 83 3.55 23.24 -25.15
C TYR A 83 4.85 22.59 -24.68
N TYR A 84 5.98 23.09 -25.18
CA TYR A 84 7.31 22.63 -24.82
C TYR A 84 8.23 23.80 -24.45
N TYR A 85 9.13 23.58 -23.50
CA TYR A 85 10.22 24.50 -23.19
C TYR A 85 11.59 23.83 -23.31
N TRP A 86 12.60 24.57 -23.76
CA TRP A 86 13.96 24.06 -23.83
C TRP A 86 14.67 24.14 -22.47
N TYR A 87 15.14 23.00 -21.97
CA TYR A 87 15.94 22.90 -20.74
C TYR A 87 16.76 21.61 -20.75
N ASP A 88 17.98 21.66 -20.21
CA ASP A 88 18.88 20.50 -20.11
C ASP A 88 19.05 19.71 -21.43
N ASN A 89 19.36 20.45 -22.51
CA ASN A 89 19.53 19.91 -23.86
C ASN A 89 18.32 19.14 -24.43
N ARG A 90 17.10 19.47 -23.96
CA ARG A 90 15.87 18.78 -24.36
C ARG A 90 14.68 19.74 -24.42
N TRP A 91 13.75 19.46 -25.33
CA TRP A 91 12.38 19.98 -25.34
C TRP A 91 11.55 19.21 -24.32
N ASN A 92 11.22 19.88 -23.22
CA ASN A 92 10.41 19.34 -22.13
C ASN A 92 8.96 19.79 -22.31
N ARG A 93 8.04 18.83 -22.30
CA ARG A 93 6.61 19.13 -22.46
C ARG A 93 6.03 19.67 -21.15
N LEU A 94 5.18 20.68 -21.24
CA LEU A 94 4.30 21.09 -20.15
C LEU A 94 3.09 20.15 -20.16
N GLY A 95 3.08 19.16 -19.27
CA GLY A 95 1.99 18.19 -19.17
C GLY A 95 0.68 18.86 -18.74
N VAL A 96 -0.45 18.36 -19.24
CA VAL A 96 -1.77 18.72 -18.70
C VAL A 96 -2.22 17.68 -17.66
N SER A 97 -3.06 18.06 -16.70
CA SER A 97 -3.47 17.19 -15.58
C SER A 97 -4.13 15.88 -16.02
N SER A 98 -4.71 15.82 -17.22
CA SER A 98 -5.27 14.59 -17.82
C SER A 98 -4.21 13.64 -18.39
N GLU A 99 -2.98 14.11 -18.60
CA GLU A 99 -1.83 13.34 -19.07
C GLU A 99 -0.91 12.91 -17.93
N SER A 100 -1.08 13.52 -16.74
CA SER A 100 -0.75 12.92 -15.46
C SER A 100 -1.69 11.74 -15.19
N GLY A 101 -1.75 10.79 -16.12
CA GLY A 101 -2.46 9.54 -15.92
C GLY A 101 -1.94 8.89 -14.64
N THR A 102 -2.85 8.39 -13.82
CA THR A 102 -2.55 7.41 -12.77
C THR A 102 -1.52 6.43 -13.31
N GLY A 103 -0.33 6.41 -12.71
CA GLY A 103 0.94 5.97 -13.31
C GLY A 103 0.83 4.69 -14.14
N LYS A 104 0.80 4.84 -15.47
CA LYS A 104 0.71 3.70 -16.38
C LYS A 104 2.08 3.20 -16.85
N ASP A 105 3.11 4.06 -16.88
CA ASP A 105 4.40 3.67 -17.45
C ASP A 105 5.57 4.01 -16.53
N GLY A 106 6.35 2.98 -16.16
CA GLY A 106 7.57 3.04 -15.35
C GLY A 106 8.78 3.70 -16.01
N LYS A 107 8.58 4.76 -16.80
CA LYS A 107 9.66 5.64 -17.25
C LYS A 107 9.95 6.63 -16.10
N ASP A 108 11.23 6.81 -15.78
CA ASP A 108 11.74 7.67 -14.68
C ASP A 108 11.77 7.05 -13.27
N GLY A 109 11.85 5.71 -13.14
CA GLY A 109 12.09 5.06 -11.85
C GLY A 109 10.86 4.99 -10.92
N LYS A 110 9.67 5.20 -11.47
CA LYS A 110 8.39 4.96 -10.77
C LYS A 110 7.87 3.55 -11.03
N VAL A 111 7.21 2.96 -10.03
CA VAL A 111 6.64 1.60 -10.12
C VAL A 111 5.44 1.60 -11.08
N GLY A 112 5.55 0.94 -12.23
CA GLY A 112 4.41 0.69 -13.12
C GLY A 112 3.45 -0.35 -12.52
N LEU A 113 2.16 0.00 -12.51
CA LEU A 113 1.06 -0.76 -11.93
C LEU A 113 0.05 -1.12 -13.02
N ALA A 114 -0.46 -2.35 -13.01
CA ALA A 114 -1.57 -2.79 -13.85
C ALA A 114 -2.48 -3.78 -13.11
N ASP A 115 -3.66 -4.01 -13.64
CA ASP A 115 -4.60 -5.01 -13.14
C ASP A 115 -5.36 -5.68 -14.30
N GLY A 116 -6.03 -6.79 -13.99
CA GLY A 116 -6.84 -7.53 -14.95
C GLY A 116 -7.36 -8.86 -14.38
N ASP A 117 -8.18 -9.55 -15.17
CA ASP A 117 -8.71 -10.85 -14.78
C ASP A 117 -7.75 -11.97 -15.24
N GLY A 118 -7.19 -12.70 -14.28
CA GLY A 118 -6.24 -13.79 -14.53
C GLY A 118 -4.77 -13.37 -14.47
N ALA A 119 -3.89 -14.37 -14.44
CA ALA A 119 -2.46 -14.19 -14.29
C ALA A 119 -1.83 -13.40 -15.46
N PRO A 120 -0.84 -12.52 -15.19
CA PRO A 120 -0.22 -11.71 -16.22
C PRO A 120 0.63 -12.56 -17.17
N LYS A 121 0.71 -12.12 -18.43
CA LYS A 121 1.47 -12.80 -19.48
C LYS A 121 2.94 -12.42 -19.41
N SER A 122 3.83 -13.38 -19.66
CA SER A 122 5.28 -13.17 -19.62
C SER A 122 5.79 -12.58 -20.94
N ARG A 123 7.01 -12.03 -20.93
CA ARG A 123 7.64 -11.50 -22.14
C ARG A 123 7.68 -12.56 -23.26
N GLY A 124 7.14 -12.19 -24.43
CA GLY A 124 7.05 -13.06 -25.60
C GLY A 124 5.69 -13.75 -25.76
N GLU A 125 4.80 -13.65 -24.76
CA GLU A 125 3.42 -14.12 -24.86
C GLU A 125 2.49 -13.02 -25.36
N ALA A 126 1.44 -13.42 -26.11
CA ALA A 126 0.40 -12.50 -26.53
C ALA A 126 -0.32 -11.93 -25.29
N GLY A 127 -0.36 -10.60 -25.18
CA GLY A 127 -0.91 -9.90 -24.01
C GLY A 127 0.12 -9.53 -22.93
N TYR A 128 1.43 -9.68 -23.19
CA TYR A 128 2.47 -9.13 -22.33
C TYR A 128 2.32 -7.61 -22.21
N LEU A 129 2.22 -7.11 -20.98
CA LEU A 129 1.97 -5.70 -20.67
C LEU A 129 3.20 -4.79 -20.87
N GLY A 130 4.34 -5.38 -21.22
CA GLY A 130 5.59 -4.65 -21.45
C GLY A 130 6.52 -4.65 -20.24
N PRO A 131 7.77 -4.19 -20.44
CA PRO A 131 8.80 -4.15 -19.41
C PRO A 131 8.59 -3.04 -18.37
N ASP A 132 7.68 -2.10 -18.63
CA ASP A 132 7.46 -0.92 -17.79
C ASP A 132 6.46 -1.18 -16.65
N ILE A 133 5.75 -2.32 -16.66
CA ILE A 133 4.86 -2.77 -15.59
C ILE A 133 5.63 -3.70 -14.63
N ASN A 134 5.76 -3.26 -13.38
CA ASN A 134 6.52 -3.99 -12.35
C ASN A 134 5.61 -4.74 -11.37
N ILE A 135 4.38 -4.27 -11.17
CA ILE A 135 3.40 -4.88 -10.27
C ILE A 135 2.08 -5.08 -11.03
N TYR A 136 1.50 -6.27 -10.91
CA TYR A 136 0.21 -6.62 -11.50
C TYR A 136 -0.74 -7.23 -10.47
N THR A 137 -2.01 -6.83 -10.49
CA THR A 137 -3.09 -7.42 -9.66
C THR A 137 -4.04 -8.23 -10.52
N ASP A 138 -4.17 -9.53 -10.22
CA ASP A 138 -5.20 -10.42 -10.74
C ASP A 138 -6.47 -10.25 -9.90
N ASN A 139 -7.48 -9.59 -10.47
CA ASN A 139 -8.73 -9.28 -9.79
C ASN A 139 -9.63 -10.51 -9.60
N LEU A 140 -9.41 -11.57 -10.38
CA LEU A 140 -10.18 -12.80 -10.29
C LEU A 140 -9.65 -13.69 -9.17
N ALA A 141 -8.34 -13.89 -9.12
CA ALA A 141 -7.69 -14.73 -8.12
C ALA A 141 -7.25 -13.98 -6.86
N GLY A 142 -7.26 -12.64 -6.88
CA GLY A 142 -6.75 -11.79 -5.79
C GLY A 142 -5.23 -11.80 -5.64
N ASN A 143 -4.50 -12.25 -6.67
CA ASN A 143 -3.05 -12.40 -6.63
C ASN A 143 -2.33 -11.15 -7.14
N VAL A 144 -1.30 -10.71 -6.43
CA VAL A 144 -0.35 -9.67 -6.82
C VAL A 144 0.94 -10.34 -7.30
N TYR A 145 1.45 -9.87 -8.44
CA TYR A 145 2.66 -10.37 -9.08
C TYR A 145 3.68 -9.25 -9.23
N VAL A 146 4.97 -9.59 -9.11
CA VAL A 146 6.10 -8.72 -9.45
C VAL A 146 6.79 -9.24 -10.71
N GLN A 147 7.10 -8.35 -11.64
CA GLN A 147 7.84 -8.69 -12.85
C GLN A 147 9.34 -8.78 -12.55
N ASN A 148 9.95 -9.90 -12.90
CA ASN A 148 11.39 -10.12 -12.83
C ASN A 148 12.10 -9.45 -14.01
N ARG A 149 13.43 -9.26 -13.90
CA ARG A 149 14.25 -8.64 -14.96
C ARG A 149 14.19 -9.41 -16.30
N ASP A 150 13.94 -10.71 -16.26
CA ASP A 150 13.79 -11.56 -17.44
C ASP A 150 12.39 -11.44 -18.10
N GLY A 151 11.47 -10.68 -17.50
CA GLY A 151 10.11 -10.49 -17.98
C GLY A 151 9.13 -11.59 -17.56
N LYS A 152 9.51 -12.47 -16.62
CA LYS A 152 8.61 -13.42 -15.97
C LYS A 152 7.94 -12.80 -14.74
N TRP A 153 6.84 -13.39 -14.30
CA TRP A 153 6.09 -12.92 -13.13
C TRP A 153 6.22 -13.86 -11.94
N THR A 154 6.42 -13.29 -10.75
CA THR A 154 6.42 -14.03 -9.49
C THR A 154 5.27 -13.53 -8.61
N PRO A 155 4.32 -14.41 -8.21
CA PRO A 155 3.28 -14.03 -7.27
C PRO A 155 3.91 -13.74 -5.90
N ILE A 156 3.49 -12.66 -5.25
CA ILE A 156 3.99 -12.24 -3.94
C ILE A 156 2.97 -12.45 -2.81
N ASN A 157 1.79 -13.00 -3.11
CA ASN A 157 0.85 -13.44 -2.08
C ASN A 157 1.50 -14.58 -1.29
N GLY A 158 1.53 -14.43 0.04
CA GLY A 158 1.87 -15.54 0.90
C GLY A 158 0.87 -16.68 0.69
N LYS A 159 1.36 -17.92 0.64
CA LYS A 159 0.46 -19.08 0.79
C LYS A 159 -0.29 -18.91 2.12
N GLN A 160 -1.57 -19.22 2.14
CA GLN A 160 -2.30 -19.38 3.39
C GLN A 160 -1.48 -20.34 4.28
N GLY A 161 -1.13 -19.90 5.48
CA GLY A 161 -0.42 -20.76 6.42
C GLY A 161 -1.25 -22.01 6.70
N ASP A 162 -0.59 -23.16 6.85
CA ASP A 162 -1.27 -24.38 7.27
C ASP A 162 -1.98 -24.11 8.61
N LYS A 163 -3.14 -24.74 8.80
CA LYS A 163 -3.84 -24.69 10.09
C LYS A 163 -2.87 -25.19 11.16
N GLY A 164 -2.72 -24.42 12.25
CA GLY A 164 -1.90 -24.86 13.38
C GLY A 164 -2.42 -26.21 13.91
N GLU A 165 -1.51 -27.11 14.26
CA GLU A 165 -1.88 -28.37 14.92
C GLU A 165 -2.66 -28.08 16.21
N ASN A 166 -3.61 -28.96 16.54
CA ASN A 166 -4.34 -28.85 17.80
C ASN A 166 -3.34 -28.93 18.98
N GLY A 167 -3.57 -28.11 20.01
CA GLY A 167 -2.81 -28.24 21.26
C GLY A 167 -3.02 -29.64 21.84
N ALA A 168 -1.97 -30.21 22.45
CA ALA A 168 -2.10 -31.49 23.14
C ALA A 168 -3.19 -31.41 24.21
N ASP A 169 -4.00 -32.47 24.33
CA ASP A 169 -5.01 -32.56 25.37
C ASP A 169 -4.38 -32.40 26.77
N GLY A 170 -5.06 -31.66 27.64
CA GLY A 170 -4.61 -31.48 29.02
C GLY A 170 -4.67 -32.81 29.78
N LYS A 171 -3.70 -33.03 30.69
CA LYS A 171 -3.73 -34.20 31.60
C LYS A 171 -4.99 -34.18 32.47
N SER A 172 -5.65 -35.31 32.59
CA SER A 172 -6.74 -35.54 33.54
C SER A 172 -6.25 -35.43 35.00
N ALA A 173 -7.19 -35.22 35.93
CA ALA A 173 -6.88 -35.20 37.36
C ALA A 173 -6.23 -36.52 37.84
N LEU A 174 -6.62 -37.66 37.26
CA LEU A 174 -6.02 -38.97 37.52
C LEU A 174 -4.57 -39.02 37.06
N GLU A 175 -4.26 -38.57 35.84
CA GLU A 175 -2.88 -38.55 35.31
C GLU A 175 -1.96 -37.60 36.10
N ILE A 176 -2.49 -36.46 36.54
CA ILE A 176 -1.76 -35.55 37.43
C ILE A 176 -1.50 -36.25 38.78
N TRP A 177 -2.51 -36.91 39.36
CA TRP A 177 -2.38 -37.60 40.63
C TRP A 177 -1.43 -38.80 40.58
N GLN A 178 -1.45 -39.59 39.50
CA GLN A 178 -0.52 -40.69 39.24
C GLN A 178 0.92 -40.20 39.11
N SER A 179 1.13 -38.96 38.65
CA SER A 179 2.46 -38.36 38.57
C SER A 179 3.05 -37.93 39.92
N LEU A 180 2.24 -37.92 40.99
CA LEU A 180 2.73 -37.61 42.33
C LEU A 180 3.52 -38.79 42.92
N PRO A 181 4.58 -38.54 43.72
CA PRO A 181 5.34 -39.59 44.36
C PRO A 181 4.45 -40.54 45.18
N GLY A 182 4.59 -41.85 44.96
CA GLY A 182 3.82 -42.88 45.67
C GLY A 182 2.48 -43.26 45.04
N ASN A 183 2.11 -42.67 43.89
CA ASN A 183 0.87 -42.98 43.17
C ASN A 183 1.09 -43.58 41.77
N ALA A 184 2.34 -43.80 41.38
CA ALA A 184 2.66 -44.43 40.10
C ALA A 184 2.05 -45.85 40.02
N GLY A 185 1.32 -46.13 38.93
CA GLY A 185 0.68 -47.42 38.69
C GLY A 185 -0.64 -47.66 39.42
N LYS A 186 -1.11 -46.70 40.23
CA LYS A 186 -2.42 -46.75 40.88
C LYS A 186 -3.55 -46.43 39.90
N ASP A 187 -4.72 -47.02 40.12
CA ASP A 187 -5.84 -46.93 39.19
C ASP A 187 -6.88 -45.86 39.59
N GLY A 188 -7.99 -45.82 38.85
CA GLY A 188 -9.08 -44.89 39.14
C GLY A 188 -9.74 -45.12 40.51
N ILE A 189 -9.75 -46.36 41.02
CA ILE A 189 -10.33 -46.68 42.34
C ILE A 189 -9.46 -46.09 43.45
N ASP A 190 -8.15 -46.24 43.34
CA ASP A 190 -7.19 -45.66 44.28
C ASP A 190 -7.26 -44.12 44.29
N PHE A 191 -7.46 -43.50 43.13
CA PHE A 191 -7.64 -42.06 43.02
C PHE A 191 -8.90 -41.59 43.73
N ILE A 192 -10.05 -42.25 43.51
CA ILE A 192 -11.31 -41.91 44.19
C ILE A 192 -11.20 -42.11 45.70
N ALA A 193 -10.54 -43.17 46.16
CA ALA A 193 -10.28 -43.40 47.58
C ALA A 193 -9.43 -42.26 48.19
N SER A 194 -8.50 -41.68 47.43
CA SER A 194 -7.68 -40.55 47.89
C SER A 194 -8.45 -39.22 48.04
N LEU A 195 -9.60 -39.08 47.37
CA LEU A 195 -10.46 -37.89 47.46
C LEU A 195 -11.39 -37.92 48.69
N VAL A 196 -11.46 -39.05 49.38
CA VAL A 196 -12.21 -39.18 50.63
C VAL A 196 -11.35 -38.60 51.75
N GLY A 197 -11.75 -37.45 52.30
CA GLY A 197 -11.10 -36.86 53.46
C GLY A 197 -11.02 -37.89 54.59
N ALA A 198 -9.84 -38.03 55.21
CA ALA A 198 -9.67 -38.88 56.37
C ALA A 198 -10.74 -38.54 57.43
N THR A 199 -11.30 -39.56 58.08
CA THR A 199 -12.20 -39.38 59.22
C THR A 199 -11.60 -38.34 60.17
N GLY A 200 -12.33 -37.25 60.42
CA GLY A 200 -11.94 -36.28 61.45
C GLY A 200 -11.76 -37.03 62.77
N LYS A 201 -10.59 -36.87 63.40
CA LYS A 201 -10.34 -37.50 64.70
C LYS A 201 -11.37 -36.99 65.72
N ASN A 202 -12.28 -37.88 66.09
CA ASN A 202 -13.18 -37.90 67.25
C ASN A 202 -14.26 -36.81 67.37
N GLY A 203 -15.50 -37.25 67.18
CA GLY A 203 -16.71 -36.66 67.76
C GLY A 203 -17.97 -37.31 67.15
N ALA A 204 -18.54 -38.30 67.85
CA ALA A 204 -19.85 -38.94 67.63
C ALA A 204 -20.31 -39.19 66.17
N ASP A 205 -20.30 -40.45 65.72
CA ASP A 205 -21.07 -41.04 64.62
C ASP A 205 -21.78 -40.06 63.67
N GLY A 206 -20.99 -39.33 62.87
CA GLY A 206 -21.47 -38.73 61.64
C GLY A 206 -21.43 -39.83 60.58
N ALA A 207 -22.58 -40.21 60.02
CA ALA A 207 -22.65 -41.11 58.88
C ALA A 207 -21.58 -40.72 57.85
N ASN A 208 -20.81 -41.71 57.36
CA ASN A 208 -19.75 -41.51 56.38
C ASN A 208 -20.16 -40.44 55.36
N GLY A 209 -19.42 -39.34 55.29
CA GLY A 209 -19.66 -38.33 54.27
C GLY A 209 -19.60 -39.01 52.91
N LYS A 210 -20.63 -38.81 52.08
CA LYS A 210 -20.66 -39.35 50.72
C LYS A 210 -19.39 -38.92 49.98
N SER A 211 -18.73 -39.88 49.35
CA SER A 211 -17.64 -39.63 48.41
C SER A 211 -18.11 -38.72 47.27
N ALA A 212 -17.17 -38.07 46.58
CA ALA A 212 -17.49 -37.20 45.45
C ALA A 212 -18.23 -37.96 44.32
N LEU A 213 -17.93 -39.26 44.14
CA LEU A 213 -18.66 -40.17 43.25
C LEU A 213 -20.12 -40.38 43.72
N GLU A 214 -20.34 -40.67 44.99
CA GLU A 214 -21.69 -40.87 45.55
C GLU A 214 -22.54 -39.60 45.48
N ILE A 215 -21.93 -38.41 45.66
CA ILE A 215 -22.62 -37.13 45.45
C ILE A 215 -22.94 -36.94 43.96
N TRP A 216 -21.99 -37.19 43.06
CA TRP A 216 -22.19 -37.05 41.61
C TRP A 216 -23.25 -38.00 41.05
N GLN A 217 -23.33 -39.23 41.56
CA GLN A 217 -24.37 -40.21 41.22
C GLN A 217 -25.76 -39.75 41.64
N THR A 218 -25.88 -38.87 42.64
CA THR A 218 -27.18 -38.27 43.04
C THR A 218 -27.66 -37.18 42.08
N LEU A 219 -26.81 -36.69 41.18
CA LEU A 219 -27.20 -35.68 40.20
C LEU A 219 -28.11 -36.29 39.10
N PRO A 220 -29.10 -35.54 38.60
CA PRO A 220 -29.96 -36.00 37.51
C PRO A 220 -29.15 -36.47 36.30
N GLY A 221 -29.44 -37.67 35.80
CA GLY A 221 -28.76 -38.26 34.64
C GLY A 221 -27.48 -39.03 34.94
N ASN A 222 -27.07 -39.15 36.22
CA ASN A 222 -25.88 -39.90 36.63
C ASN A 222 -26.17 -41.13 37.52
N ALA A 223 -27.46 -41.43 37.75
CA ALA A 223 -27.86 -42.61 38.51
C ALA A 223 -27.37 -43.90 37.81
N GLY A 224 -26.65 -44.75 38.55
CA GLY A 224 -26.12 -46.02 38.04
C GLY A 224 -24.81 -45.93 37.25
N LYS A 225 -24.27 -44.73 37.05
CA LYS A 225 -22.95 -44.52 36.42
C LYS A 225 -21.81 -44.85 37.37
N ASP A 226 -20.69 -45.30 36.84
CA ASP A 226 -19.56 -45.80 37.62
C ASP A 226 -18.41 -44.79 37.77
N GLY A 227 -17.29 -45.24 38.32
CA GLY A 227 -16.10 -44.41 38.50
C GLY A 227 -15.48 -43.95 37.17
N ALA A 228 -15.61 -44.72 36.09
CA ALA A 228 -15.10 -44.34 34.77
C ALA A 228 -15.95 -43.21 34.16
N ASP A 229 -17.27 -43.30 34.29
CA ASP A 229 -18.17 -42.23 33.88
C ASP A 229 -17.96 -40.93 34.67
N TYR A 230 -17.69 -41.05 35.97
CA TYR A 230 -17.37 -39.90 36.83
C TYR A 230 -16.07 -39.24 36.41
N LEU A 231 -15.02 -40.02 36.16
CA LEU A 231 -13.74 -39.51 35.66
C LEU A 231 -13.89 -38.83 34.30
N ALA A 232 -14.68 -39.40 33.39
CA ALA A 232 -14.99 -38.79 32.10
C ALA A 232 -15.69 -37.43 32.24
N SER A 233 -16.51 -37.24 33.29
CA SER A 233 -17.17 -35.96 33.58
C SER A 233 -16.23 -34.86 34.08
N LEU A 234 -15.02 -35.22 34.52
CA LEU A 234 -13.99 -34.29 35.00
C LEU A 234 -13.02 -33.86 33.90
N ILE A 235 -13.09 -34.47 32.71
CA ILE A 235 -12.28 -34.11 31.55
C ILE A 235 -12.94 -32.89 30.90
N GLY A 236 -12.27 -31.74 30.93
CA GLY A 236 -12.72 -30.56 30.19
C GLY A 236 -12.81 -30.88 28.69
N ALA A 237 -13.81 -30.33 28.00
CA ALA A 237 -13.94 -30.51 26.55
C ALA A 237 -12.61 -30.13 25.85
N THR A 238 -12.24 -30.89 24.81
CA THR A 238 -11.13 -30.53 23.91
C THR A 238 -11.24 -29.06 23.55
N GLY A 239 -10.16 -28.30 23.74
CA GLY A 239 -10.13 -26.89 23.39
C GLY A 239 -10.51 -26.70 21.93
N ALA A 240 -11.29 -25.65 21.62
CA ALA A 240 -11.63 -25.34 20.24
C ALA A 240 -10.35 -25.20 19.40
N ASP A 241 -10.38 -25.71 18.17
CA ASP A 241 -9.28 -25.56 17.23
C ASP A 241 -8.81 -24.10 17.17
N GLY A 242 -7.49 -23.90 17.07
CA GLY A 242 -6.94 -22.59 16.75
C GLY A 242 -7.55 -22.09 15.44
N ILE A 243 -8.08 -20.86 15.46
CA ILE A 243 -8.49 -20.16 14.24
C ILE A 243 -7.29 -20.10 13.30
N ALA A 244 -7.49 -20.50 12.04
CA ALA A 244 -6.47 -20.33 11.01
C ALA A 244 -6.04 -18.86 10.98
N GLY A 245 -4.72 -18.62 10.89
CA GLY A 245 -4.21 -17.27 10.73
C GLY A 245 -4.87 -16.61 9.53
N ALA A 246 -5.42 -15.41 9.73
CA ALA A 246 -6.00 -14.65 8.63
C ALA A 246 -4.97 -14.49 7.52
N VAL A 247 -5.41 -14.60 6.25
CA VAL A 247 -4.60 -14.18 5.11
C VAL A 247 -4.07 -12.78 5.43
N GLY A 248 -2.75 -12.60 5.40
CA GLY A 248 -2.15 -11.28 5.61
C GLY A 248 -2.84 -10.32 4.66
N ALA A 249 -3.58 -9.35 5.22
CA ALA A 249 -4.36 -8.41 4.42
C ALA A 249 -3.45 -7.82 3.36
N THR A 250 -3.88 -7.90 2.11
CA THR A 250 -3.31 -7.15 0.99
C THR A 250 -3.07 -5.74 1.49
N GLY A 251 -1.79 -5.34 1.56
CA GLY A 251 -1.44 -3.98 1.93
C GLY A 251 -2.05 -3.04 0.90
N ALA A 252 -3.23 -2.48 1.21
CA ALA A 252 -3.80 -1.40 0.44
C ALA A 252 -2.81 -0.23 0.56
N VAL A 253 -2.04 -0.01 -0.49
CA VAL A 253 -1.17 1.16 -0.62
C VAL A 253 -2.07 2.40 -0.72
N HIS A 254 -2.42 2.95 0.45
CA HIS A 254 -3.06 4.25 0.57
C HIS A 254 -2.00 5.31 0.32
N PHE A 255 -1.86 5.75 -0.93
CA PHE A 255 -1.11 6.97 -1.23
C PHE A 255 -1.94 8.16 -0.78
N GLY A 256 -1.62 8.65 0.43
CA GLY A 256 -2.18 9.89 0.96
C GLY A 256 -1.91 11.04 0.00
N HIS A 257 -2.98 11.76 -0.35
CA HIS A 257 -2.89 13.06 -0.98
C HIS A 257 -2.12 14.01 -0.06
N ILE A 258 -1.07 14.63 -0.60
CA ILE A 258 -0.46 15.86 -0.09
C ILE A 258 -0.51 16.87 -1.23
#